data_AF-A0A0N1LE55-F1
#
_entry.id   AF-A0A0N1LE55-F1
#
_cell.length_a   1.000
_cell.length_b   1.000
_cell.length_c   1.000
_cell.angle_alpha   90.00
_cell.angle_beta   90.00
_cell.angle_gamma   90.00
#
_symmetry.space_group_name_H-M   'P 1'
#
loop_
_entity.id
_entity.type
_entity.pdbx_description
1 polymer ?
#
loop_
_entity_poly.entity_id
_entity_poly.type
_entity_poly.pdbx_seq_one_letter_code
_entity_poly.pdbx_strand_id
1 'polypeptide(L)'
;ADDLSKRTEEQASSLEETAATTEELAASVKATAQASRQAASIATEAMESAQNGGQIAGQAVDAMARIETASQKISDIIRVIDDIAFQTNLLALNAAVEAARAGDAGKGFAVVASEVRTLAQRSSAAAKDISALISSSNMEVGEGVKLVRQAGESLSQILGASRKVAATIAEISAASGEQASGIDEMSQAVAHLDEMTQQNAALSEQSAASAASLSSRIGQLNDLVAAFKTAPEGAQAARAYPQHGTQRRAA
;
A
#
# COMPACT_ATOMS: atom_id res chain seq x y z
N ALA A 1 -49.93 -11.54 18.01
CA ALA A 1 -49.73 -10.09 18.13
C ALA A 1 -48.54 -9.83 19.05
N ASP A 2 -48.59 -10.25 20.32
CA ASP A 2 -47.50 -10.00 21.28
C ASP A 2 -46.14 -10.57 20.84
N ASP A 3 -46.11 -11.83 20.36
CA ASP A 3 -44.89 -12.46 19.82
C ASP A 3 -44.34 -11.74 18.56
N LEU A 4 -45.23 -11.32 17.66
CA LEU A 4 -44.85 -10.60 16.44
C LEU A 4 -44.31 -9.20 16.78
N SER A 5 -44.93 -8.51 17.73
CA SER A 5 -44.49 -7.19 18.20
C SER A 5 -43.07 -7.27 18.76
N LYS A 6 -42.83 -8.22 19.67
CA LYS A 6 -41.51 -8.40 20.29
C LYS A 6 -40.42 -8.73 19.27
N ARG A 7 -40.72 -9.64 18.32
CA ARG A 7 -39.78 -9.96 17.24
C ARG A 7 -39.51 -8.78 16.31
N THR A 8 -40.51 -7.93 16.09
CA THR A 8 -40.38 -6.74 15.25
C THR A 8 -39.51 -5.68 15.93
N GLU A 9 -39.65 -5.49 17.24
CA GLU A 9 -38.77 -4.61 18.03
C GLU A 9 -37.31 -5.10 18.04
N GLU A 10 -37.08 -6.40 18.27
CA GLU A 10 -35.74 -7.00 18.21
C GLU A 10 -35.11 -6.86 16.82
N GLN A 11 -35.92 -7.02 15.76
CA GLN A 11 -35.48 -6.85 14.38
C GLN A 11 -35.17 -5.39 14.03
N ALA A 12 -35.97 -4.43 14.50
CA ALA A 12 -35.70 -3.01 14.34
C ALA A 12 -34.37 -2.60 14.99
N SER A 13 -34.13 -3.07 16.22
CA SER A 13 -32.86 -2.81 16.92
C SER A 13 -31.66 -3.39 16.16
N SER A 14 -31.80 -4.60 15.61
CA SER A 14 -30.75 -5.24 14.80
C SER A 14 -30.51 -4.49 13.48
N LEU A 15 -31.55 -3.91 12.89
CA LEU A 15 -31.45 -3.11 11.67
C LEU A 15 -30.74 -1.78 11.91
N GLU A 16 -31.01 -1.10 13.03
CA GLU A 16 -30.28 0.12 13.41
C GLU A 16 -28.77 -0.14 13.55
N GLU A 17 -28.38 -1.23 14.21
CA GLU A 17 -26.96 -1.61 14.35
C GLU A 17 -26.32 -1.95 12.99
N THR A 18 -27.07 -2.64 12.12
CA THR A 18 -26.62 -2.97 10.75
C THR A 18 -26.46 -1.72 9.91
N ALA A 19 -27.39 -0.76 10.01
CA ALA A 19 -27.33 0.52 9.31
C ALA A 19 -26.10 1.34 9.75
N ALA A 20 -25.88 1.46 11.06
CA ALA A 20 -24.74 2.17 11.62
C ALA A 20 -23.40 1.55 11.17
N THR A 21 -23.30 0.21 11.19
CA THR A 21 -22.12 -0.51 10.70
C THR A 21 -21.90 -0.30 9.20
N THR A 22 -22.98 -0.25 8.42
CA THR A 22 -22.92 0.00 6.97
C THR A 22 -22.42 1.41 6.65
N GLU A 23 -22.87 2.43 7.40
CA GLU A 23 -22.37 3.80 7.28
C GLU A 23 -20.88 3.92 7.65
N GLU A 24 -20.45 3.25 8.72
CA GLU A 24 -19.04 3.22 9.13
C GLU A 24 -18.16 2.55 8.06
N LEU A 25 -18.62 1.43 7.50
CA LEU A 25 -17.96 0.77 6.37
C LEU A 25 -17.87 1.69 5.15
N ALA A 26 -18.95 2.40 4.81
CA ALA A 26 -18.96 3.37 3.70
C ALA A 26 -17.90 4.46 3.89
N ALA A 27 -17.82 5.02 5.11
CA ALA A 27 -16.83 6.03 5.48
C ALA A 27 -15.39 5.49 5.37
N SER A 28 -15.16 4.27 5.85
CA SER A 28 -13.86 3.59 5.81
C SER A 28 -13.41 3.33 4.37
N VAL A 29 -14.28 2.77 3.52
CA VAL A 29 -13.99 2.52 2.09
C VAL A 29 -13.67 3.82 1.35
N LYS A 30 -14.41 4.90 1.62
CA LYS A 30 -14.14 6.21 1.04
C LYS A 30 -12.77 6.77 1.46
N ALA A 31 -12.41 6.61 2.73
CA ALA A 31 -11.10 7.01 3.24
C ALA A 31 -9.98 6.18 2.59
N THR A 32 -10.15 4.87 2.44
CA THR A 32 -9.20 3.99 1.74
C THR A 32 -9.02 4.39 0.27
N ALA A 33 -10.09 4.73 -0.43
CA ALA A 33 -10.01 5.20 -1.81
C ALA A 33 -9.22 6.52 -1.93
N GLN A 34 -9.43 7.47 -1.00
CA GLN A 34 -8.67 8.72 -0.95
C GLN A 34 -7.19 8.48 -0.64
N ALA A 35 -6.89 7.67 0.37
CA ALA A 35 -5.52 7.31 0.74
C ALA A 35 -4.79 6.61 -0.42
N SER A 36 -5.49 5.74 -1.16
CA SER A 36 -4.95 5.08 -2.34
C SER A 36 -4.58 6.08 -3.43
N ARG A 37 -5.45 7.06 -3.74
CA ARG A 37 -5.12 8.13 -4.70
C ARG A 37 -3.89 8.94 -4.29
N GLN A 38 -3.78 9.28 -3.01
CA GLN A 38 -2.61 9.98 -2.48
C GLN A 38 -1.34 9.13 -2.60
N ALA A 39 -1.41 7.86 -2.24
CA ALA A 39 -0.29 6.92 -2.35
C ALA A 39 0.16 6.75 -3.82
N ALA A 40 -0.77 6.76 -4.78
CA ALA A 40 -0.44 6.71 -6.22
C ALA A 40 0.36 7.95 -6.67
N SER A 41 0.00 9.14 -6.16
CA SER A 41 0.76 10.37 -6.43
C SER A 41 2.18 10.28 -5.89
N ILE A 42 2.33 9.85 -4.63
CA ILE A 42 3.64 9.68 -3.98
C ILE A 42 4.50 8.66 -4.74
N ALA A 43 3.91 7.53 -5.17
CA ALA A 43 4.60 6.54 -5.97
C ALA A 43 5.09 7.14 -7.31
N THR A 44 4.30 8.02 -7.92
CA THR A 44 4.66 8.72 -9.16
C THR A 44 5.83 9.68 -8.97
N GLU A 45 5.80 10.49 -7.91
CA GLU A 45 6.89 11.40 -7.53
C GLU A 45 8.19 10.63 -7.23
N ALA A 46 8.07 9.48 -6.56
CA ALA A 46 9.21 8.60 -6.29
C ALA A 46 9.80 8.00 -7.59
N MET A 47 8.95 7.62 -8.56
CA MET A 47 9.40 7.14 -9.86
C MET A 47 10.17 8.22 -10.63
N GLU A 48 9.65 9.46 -10.65
CA GLU A 48 10.32 10.59 -11.28
C GLU A 48 11.67 10.90 -10.62
N SER A 49 11.71 10.93 -9.29
CA SER A 49 12.94 11.13 -8.52
C SER A 49 13.98 10.04 -8.80
N ALA A 50 13.55 8.78 -8.89
CA ALA A 50 14.44 7.66 -9.22
C ALA A 50 14.97 7.75 -10.66
N GLN A 51 14.13 8.16 -11.63
CA GLN A 51 14.56 8.41 -13.01
C GLN A 51 15.60 9.52 -13.10
N ASN A 52 15.34 10.66 -12.46
CA ASN A 52 16.27 11.79 -12.41
C ASN A 52 17.58 11.39 -11.74
N GLY A 53 17.52 10.65 -10.62
CA GLY A 53 18.70 10.08 -9.98
C GLY A 53 19.49 9.16 -10.91
N GLY A 54 18.81 8.31 -11.69
CA GLY A 54 19.43 7.41 -12.66
C GLY A 54 20.15 8.18 -13.77
N GLN A 55 19.56 9.27 -14.26
CA GLN A 55 20.20 10.15 -15.24
C GLN A 55 21.45 10.83 -14.66
N ILE A 56 21.40 11.33 -13.43
CA ILE A 56 22.54 11.94 -12.74
C ILE A 56 23.66 10.91 -12.55
N ALA A 57 23.33 9.68 -12.16
CA ALA A 57 24.31 8.60 -12.04
C ALA A 57 24.98 8.29 -13.39
N GLY A 58 24.21 8.26 -14.48
CA GLY A 58 24.75 8.11 -15.84
C GLY A 58 25.73 9.23 -16.21
N GLN A 59 25.35 10.48 -15.97
CA GLN A 59 26.22 11.65 -16.21
C GLN A 59 27.50 11.60 -15.36
N ALA A 60 27.43 11.11 -14.13
CA ALA A 60 28.58 10.93 -13.25
C ALA A 60 29.53 9.84 -13.78
N VAL A 61 29.02 8.73 -14.30
CA VAL A 61 29.84 7.70 -14.97
C VAL A 61 30.55 8.30 -16.19
N ASP A 62 29.84 9.06 -17.03
CA ASP A 62 30.45 9.72 -18.19
C ASP A 62 31.54 10.72 -17.80
N ALA A 63 31.35 11.45 -16.70
CA ALA A 63 32.34 12.37 -16.16
C ALA A 63 33.61 11.64 -15.69
N MET A 64 33.44 10.52 -14.98
CA MET A 64 34.57 9.70 -14.54
C MET A 64 35.33 9.07 -15.72
N ALA A 65 34.64 8.63 -16.77
CA ALA A 65 35.29 8.13 -18.00
C ALA A 65 36.14 9.21 -18.70
N ARG A 66 35.70 10.48 -18.68
CA ARG A 66 36.52 11.61 -19.17
C ARG A 66 37.75 11.84 -18.30
N ILE A 67 37.61 11.71 -16.98
CA ILE A 67 38.75 11.82 -16.05
C ILE A 67 39.76 10.70 -16.30
N GLU A 68 39.31 9.45 -16.44
CA GLU A 68 40.17 8.30 -16.76
C GLU A 68 40.95 8.54 -18.07
N THR A 69 40.25 9.00 -19.12
CA THR A 69 40.88 9.34 -20.41
C THR A 69 41.91 10.47 -20.27
N ALA A 70 41.61 11.49 -19.47
CA ALA A 70 42.54 12.58 -19.22
C ALA A 70 43.78 12.12 -18.45
N SER A 71 43.60 11.30 -17.41
CA SER A 71 44.69 10.71 -16.63
C SER A 71 45.60 9.83 -17.49
N GLN A 72 45.05 9.07 -18.43
CA GLN A 72 45.85 8.28 -19.37
C GLN A 72 46.74 9.17 -20.24
N LYS A 73 46.21 10.28 -20.77
CA LYS A 73 47.00 11.26 -21.53
C LYS A 73 48.11 11.88 -20.68
N ILE A 74 47.84 12.18 -19.42
CA ILE A 74 48.86 12.69 -18.50
C ILE A 74 49.95 11.63 -18.29
N SER A 75 49.58 10.35 -18.10
CA SER A 75 50.55 9.26 -17.97
C SER A 75 51.48 9.16 -19.19
N ASP A 76 50.93 9.29 -20.41
CA ASP A 76 51.72 9.28 -21.64
C ASP A 76 52.69 10.47 -21.70
N ILE A 77 52.27 11.67 -21.27
CA ILE A 77 53.13 12.85 -21.21
C ILE A 77 54.26 12.65 -20.20
N ILE A 78 53.96 12.10 -19.02
CA ILE A 78 54.97 11.83 -17.99
C ILE A 78 56.01 10.81 -18.48
N ARG A 79 55.59 9.81 -19.26
CA ARG A 79 56.51 8.88 -19.92
C ARG A 79 57.47 9.59 -20.87
N VAL A 80 56.97 10.51 -21.70
CA VAL A 80 57.82 11.34 -22.58
C VAL A 80 58.80 12.19 -21.77
N ILE A 81 58.38 12.73 -20.62
CA ILE A 81 59.27 13.51 -19.74
C ILE A 81 60.39 12.63 -19.15
N ASP A 82 60.08 11.40 -18.71
CA ASP A 82 61.09 10.46 -18.23
C ASP A 82 62.08 10.07 -19.36
N ASP A 83 61.58 9.85 -20.58
CA ASP A 83 62.41 9.59 -21.75
C ASP A 83 63.35 10.77 -22.08
N ILE A 84 62.86 12.01 -22.01
CA ILE A 84 63.67 13.23 -22.20
C ILE A 84 64.72 13.34 -21.08
N ALA A 85 64.35 13.07 -19.83
CA ALA A 85 65.27 13.09 -18.70
C ALA A 85 66.38 12.03 -18.89
N PHE A 86 66.03 10.83 -19.35
CA PHE A 86 66.99 9.78 -19.66
C PHE A 86 67.96 10.17 -20.79
N GLN A 87 67.44 10.72 -21.90
CA GLN A 87 68.25 11.23 -23.00
C GLN A 87 69.19 12.36 -22.56
N THR A 88 68.70 13.28 -21.74
CA THR A 88 69.51 14.38 -21.17
C THR A 88 70.61 13.85 -20.27
N ASN A 89 70.32 12.84 -19.45
CA ASN A 89 71.32 12.17 -18.62
C ASN A 89 72.41 11.48 -19.46
N LEU A 90 72.04 10.85 -20.59
CA LEU A 90 73.01 10.24 -21.51
C LEU A 90 73.86 11.28 -22.25
N LEU A 91 73.26 12.39 -22.69
CA LEU A 91 73.98 13.52 -23.30
C LEU A 91 74.98 14.14 -22.32
N ALA A 92 74.57 14.34 -21.07
CA ALA A 92 75.42 14.87 -20.01
C ALA A 92 76.59 13.93 -19.69
N LEU A 93 76.37 12.62 -19.70
CA LEU A 93 77.43 11.62 -19.56
C LEU A 93 78.44 11.72 -20.70
N ASN A 94 77.98 11.78 -21.95
CA ASN A 94 78.85 11.93 -23.12
C ASN A 94 79.68 13.23 -23.05
N ALA A 95 79.05 14.34 -22.63
CA ALA A 95 79.74 15.62 -22.43
C ALA A 95 80.80 15.54 -21.33
N ALA A 96 80.52 14.85 -20.21
CA ALA A 96 81.49 14.64 -19.14
C ALA A 96 82.71 13.81 -19.62
N VAL A 97 82.49 12.81 -20.47
CA VAL A 97 83.56 12.01 -21.08
C VAL A 97 84.43 12.86 -22.00
N GLU A 98 83.82 13.67 -22.88
CA GLU A 98 84.56 14.53 -23.80
C GLU A 98 85.31 15.65 -23.06
N ALA A 99 84.72 16.20 -21.98
CA ALA A 99 85.38 17.15 -21.10
C ALA A 99 86.62 16.55 -20.41
N ALA A 100 86.54 15.30 -19.96
CA ALA A 100 87.70 14.58 -19.42
C ALA A 100 88.79 14.36 -20.48
N ARG A 101 88.39 14.11 -21.73
CA ARG A 101 89.30 13.93 -22.87
C ARG A 101 90.04 15.22 -23.24
N ALA A 102 89.41 16.37 -23.08
CA ALA A 102 90.00 17.70 -23.31
C ALA A 102 90.97 18.16 -22.20
N GLY A 103 91.12 17.40 -21.11
CA GLY A 103 92.07 17.68 -20.03
C GLY A 103 91.77 19.00 -19.31
N ASP A 104 92.79 19.85 -19.12
CA ASP A 104 92.66 21.10 -18.35
C ASP A 104 91.69 22.11 -18.98
N ALA A 105 91.55 22.11 -20.31
CA ALA A 105 90.61 22.98 -21.02
C ALA A 105 89.14 22.58 -20.81
N GLY A 106 88.88 21.32 -20.44
CA GLY A 106 87.53 20.76 -20.25
C GLY A 106 86.97 20.90 -18.84
N LYS A 107 87.74 21.38 -17.85
CA LYS A 107 87.32 21.42 -16.43
C LYS A 107 86.00 22.15 -16.19
N GLY A 108 85.80 23.30 -16.84
CA GLY A 108 84.54 24.06 -16.74
C GLY A 108 83.35 23.30 -17.34
N PHE A 109 83.54 22.64 -18.49
CA PHE A 109 82.52 21.82 -19.14
C PHE A 109 82.16 20.58 -18.31
N ALA A 110 83.13 19.97 -17.63
CA ALA A 110 82.89 18.81 -16.77
C ALA A 110 81.94 19.13 -15.60
N VAL A 111 82.08 20.31 -14.99
CA VAL A 111 81.18 20.76 -13.90
C VAL A 111 79.75 20.95 -14.41
N VAL A 112 79.59 21.63 -15.55
CA VAL A 112 78.27 21.82 -16.17
C VAL A 112 77.63 20.49 -16.53
N ALA A 113 78.40 19.55 -17.11
CA ALA A 113 77.92 18.22 -17.44
C ALA A 113 77.43 17.44 -16.21
N SER A 114 78.14 17.54 -15.07
CA SER A 114 77.71 16.92 -13.81
C SER A 114 76.42 17.54 -13.26
N GLU A 115 76.26 18.86 -13.36
CA GLU A 115 75.04 19.55 -12.89
C GLU A 115 73.83 19.18 -13.76
N VAL A 116 74.00 19.17 -15.09
CA VAL A 116 72.94 18.74 -16.03
C VAL A 116 72.56 17.28 -15.79
N ARG A 117 73.53 16.40 -15.53
CA ARG A 117 73.28 15.00 -15.19
C ARG A 117 72.46 14.87 -13.91
N THR A 118 72.83 15.62 -12.87
CA THR A 118 72.11 15.63 -11.58
C THR A 118 70.68 16.14 -11.74
N LEU A 119 70.47 17.20 -12.53
CA LEU A 119 69.15 17.72 -12.85
C LEU A 119 68.30 16.68 -13.61
N ALA A 120 68.88 16.01 -14.60
CA ALA A 120 68.20 14.97 -15.36
C ALA A 120 67.78 13.78 -14.48
N GLN A 121 68.63 13.34 -13.55
CA GLN A 121 68.27 12.30 -12.57
C GLN A 121 67.13 12.74 -11.65
N ARG A 122 67.14 14.00 -11.19
CA ARG A 122 66.05 14.57 -10.38
C ARG A 122 64.73 14.65 -11.17
N SER A 123 64.77 15.03 -12.44
CA SER A 123 63.60 15.06 -13.32
C SER A 123 63.01 13.66 -13.53
N SER A 124 63.85 12.64 -13.75
CA SER A 124 63.38 11.24 -13.88
C SER A 124 62.74 10.73 -12.59
N ALA A 125 63.32 11.03 -11.43
CA ALA A 125 62.73 10.67 -10.13
C ALA A 125 61.35 11.33 -9.94
N ALA A 126 61.24 12.63 -10.20
CA ALA A 126 59.97 13.34 -10.11
C ALA A 126 58.92 12.81 -11.11
N ALA A 127 59.33 12.45 -12.33
CA ALA A 127 58.43 11.85 -13.31
C ALA A 127 57.86 10.51 -12.81
N LYS A 128 58.69 9.67 -12.19
CA LYS A 128 58.24 8.40 -11.58
C LYS A 128 57.27 8.61 -10.42
N ASP A 129 57.55 9.57 -9.54
CA ASP A 129 56.65 9.91 -8.43
C ASP A 129 55.28 10.37 -8.94
N ILE A 130 55.25 11.24 -9.96
CA ILE A 130 54.01 11.68 -10.60
C ILE A 130 53.28 10.50 -11.27
N SER A 131 54.01 9.62 -11.95
CA SER A 131 53.43 8.42 -12.56
C SER A 131 52.75 7.51 -11.53
N ALA A 132 53.37 7.35 -10.35
CA ALA A 132 52.79 6.56 -9.27
C ALA A 132 51.51 7.20 -8.72
N LEU A 133 51.49 8.54 -8.55
CA LEU A 133 50.29 9.26 -8.12
C LEU A 133 49.15 9.14 -9.13
N ILE A 134 49.42 9.27 -10.43
CA ILE A 134 48.41 9.10 -11.48
C ILE A 134 47.85 7.67 -11.48
N SER A 135 48.71 6.66 -11.33
CA SER A 135 48.27 5.27 -11.25
C SER A 135 47.36 5.04 -10.04
N SER A 136 47.67 5.65 -8.90
CA SER A 136 46.82 5.61 -7.71
C SER A 136 45.47 6.30 -7.96
N SER A 137 45.47 7.50 -8.55
CA SER A 137 44.24 8.21 -8.90
C SER A 137 43.36 7.41 -9.88
N ASN A 138 43.94 6.68 -10.84
CA ASN A 138 43.17 5.82 -11.74
C ASN A 138 42.47 4.67 -11.01
N MET A 139 43.10 4.07 -9.99
CA MET A 139 42.46 3.04 -9.17
C MET A 139 41.26 3.61 -8.40
N GLU A 140 41.41 4.78 -7.78
CA GLU A 140 40.34 5.47 -7.05
C GLU A 140 39.17 5.86 -7.97
N VAL A 141 39.46 6.36 -9.17
CA VAL A 141 38.43 6.66 -10.19
C VAL A 141 37.69 5.38 -10.59
N GLY A 142 38.40 4.26 -10.79
CA GLY A 142 37.81 2.97 -11.13
C GLY A 142 36.83 2.46 -10.06
N GLU A 143 37.21 2.52 -8.79
CA GLU A 143 36.32 2.19 -7.68
C GLU A 143 35.14 3.17 -7.59
N GLY A 144 35.37 4.46 -7.83
CA GLY A 144 34.31 5.47 -7.91
C GLY A 144 33.27 5.15 -8.99
N VAL A 145 33.70 4.77 -10.20
CA VAL A 145 32.80 4.35 -11.29
C VAL A 145 31.95 3.15 -10.88
N LYS A 146 32.55 2.17 -10.20
CA LYS A 146 31.84 0.98 -9.73
C LYS A 146 30.75 1.33 -8.72
N LEU A 147 31.04 2.20 -7.75
CA LEU A 147 30.07 2.67 -6.76
C LEU A 147 28.91 3.44 -7.41
N VAL A 148 29.21 4.35 -8.35
CA VAL A 148 28.17 5.09 -9.07
C VAL A 148 27.30 4.16 -9.91
N ARG A 149 27.89 3.15 -10.57
CA ARG A 149 27.13 2.14 -11.32
C ARG A 149 26.20 1.34 -10.41
N GLN A 150 26.67 0.92 -9.23
CA GLN A 150 25.83 0.24 -8.23
C GLN A 150 24.68 1.13 -7.76
N ALA A 151 24.94 2.42 -7.50
CA ALA A 151 23.89 3.37 -7.16
C ALA A 151 22.84 3.49 -8.28
N GLY A 152 23.28 3.55 -9.55
CA GLY A 152 22.39 3.54 -10.71
C GLY A 152 21.52 2.28 -10.80
N GLU A 153 22.08 1.10 -10.50
CA GLU A 153 21.32 -0.15 -10.44
C GLU A 153 20.29 -0.16 -9.32
N SER A 154 20.65 0.32 -8.12
CA SER A 154 19.70 0.47 -7.00
C SER A 154 18.56 1.42 -7.34
N LEU A 155 18.82 2.52 -8.05
CA LEU A 155 17.78 3.44 -8.53
C LEU A 155 16.85 2.77 -9.54
N SER A 156 17.38 1.92 -10.43
CA SER A 156 16.56 1.11 -11.34
C SER A 156 15.67 0.10 -10.59
N GLN A 157 16.18 -0.50 -9.51
CA GLN A 157 15.39 -1.39 -8.65
C GLN A 157 14.28 -0.62 -7.93
N ILE A 158 14.58 0.56 -7.39
CA ILE A 158 13.58 1.46 -6.78
C ILE A 158 12.48 1.82 -7.79
N LEU A 159 12.85 2.19 -9.02
CA LEU A 159 11.88 2.49 -10.07
C LEU A 159 10.96 1.29 -10.34
N GLY A 160 11.51 0.08 -10.40
CA GLY A 160 10.73 -1.15 -10.55
C GLY A 160 9.79 -1.43 -9.37
N ALA A 161 10.26 -1.21 -8.14
CA ALA A 161 9.45 -1.37 -6.93
C ALA A 161 8.31 -0.34 -6.87
N SER A 162 8.59 0.93 -7.16
CA SER A 162 7.57 1.99 -7.18
C SER A 162 6.49 1.75 -8.24
N ARG A 163 6.85 1.17 -9.40
CA ARG A 163 5.87 0.73 -10.40
C ARG A 163 4.94 -0.35 -9.87
N LYS A 164 5.47 -1.34 -9.15
CA LYS A 164 4.64 -2.39 -8.52
C LYS A 164 3.70 -1.79 -7.48
N VAL A 165 4.21 -0.88 -6.65
CA VAL A 165 3.39 -0.16 -5.66
C VAL A 165 2.26 0.60 -6.35
N ALA A 166 2.53 1.36 -7.41
CA ALA A 166 1.51 2.07 -8.17
C ALA A 166 0.45 1.12 -8.77
N ALA A 167 0.86 -0.05 -9.29
CA ALA A 167 -0.07 -1.06 -9.81
C ALA A 167 -0.97 -1.63 -8.70
N THR A 168 -0.40 -2.01 -7.55
CA THR A 168 -1.18 -2.49 -6.40
C THR A 168 -2.16 -1.43 -5.89
N ILE A 169 -1.77 -0.16 -5.86
CA ILE A 169 -2.65 0.94 -5.46
C ILE A 169 -3.81 1.13 -6.45
N ALA A 170 -3.57 0.92 -7.75
CA ALA A 170 -4.62 0.94 -8.76
C ALA A 170 -5.63 -0.21 -8.53
N GLU A 171 -5.15 -1.41 -8.20
CA GLU A 171 -6.01 -2.55 -7.82
C GLU A 171 -6.84 -2.25 -6.56
N ILE A 172 -6.22 -1.69 -5.51
CA ILE A 172 -6.93 -1.28 -4.28
C ILE A 172 -8.00 -0.23 -4.62
N SER A 173 -7.68 0.76 -5.44
CA SER A 173 -8.65 1.80 -5.84
C SER A 173 -9.84 1.22 -6.61
N ALA A 174 -9.61 0.22 -7.47
CA ALA A 174 -10.67 -0.48 -8.18
C ALA A 174 -11.53 -1.30 -7.21
N ALA A 175 -10.91 -2.07 -6.31
CA ALA A 175 -11.60 -2.85 -5.29
C ALA A 175 -12.41 -1.97 -4.33
N SER A 176 -11.90 -0.81 -3.92
CA SER A 176 -12.64 0.16 -3.11
C SER A 176 -13.84 0.73 -3.87
N GLY A 177 -13.75 0.91 -5.20
CA GLY A 177 -14.88 1.30 -6.03
C GLY A 177 -15.99 0.25 -6.06
N GLU A 178 -15.60 -1.02 -6.19
CA GLU A 178 -16.54 -2.15 -6.13
C GLU A 178 -17.18 -2.30 -4.74
N GLN A 179 -16.38 -2.18 -3.67
CA GLN A 179 -16.87 -2.17 -2.29
C GLN A 179 -17.86 -1.05 -2.03
N ALA A 180 -17.59 0.17 -2.52
CA ALA A 180 -18.52 1.29 -2.38
C ALA A 180 -19.87 0.98 -3.03
N SER A 181 -19.86 0.38 -4.23
CA SER A 181 -21.09 -0.04 -4.91
C SER A 181 -21.85 -1.12 -4.12
N GLY A 182 -21.14 -2.12 -3.57
CA GLY A 182 -21.75 -3.16 -2.74
C GLY A 182 -22.31 -2.62 -1.41
N ILE A 183 -21.71 -1.57 -0.86
CA ILE A 183 -22.22 -0.89 0.33
C ILE A 183 -23.49 -0.08 0.01
N ASP A 184 -23.57 0.57 -1.15
CA ASP A 184 -24.80 1.23 -1.61
C ASP A 184 -25.95 0.22 -1.78
N GLU A 185 -25.67 -0.97 -2.32
CA GLU A 185 -26.66 -2.06 -2.42
C GLU A 185 -27.11 -2.57 -1.04
N MET A 186 -26.18 -2.74 -0.09
CA MET A 186 -26.50 -3.09 1.29
C MET A 186 -27.37 -2.01 1.97
N SER A 187 -27.04 -0.74 1.78
CA SER A 187 -27.83 0.38 2.32
C SER A 187 -29.27 0.36 1.80
N GLN A 188 -29.47 0.09 0.50
CA GLN A 188 -30.80 -0.07 -0.08
C GLN A 188 -31.55 -1.29 0.50
N ALA A 189 -30.86 -2.41 0.70
CA ALA A 189 -31.45 -3.60 1.29
C ALA A 189 -31.87 -3.37 2.75
N VAL A 190 -31.05 -2.67 3.54
CA VAL A 190 -31.38 -2.29 4.93
C VAL A 190 -32.59 -1.37 4.97
N ALA A 191 -32.65 -0.37 4.09
CA ALA A 191 -33.83 0.51 3.98
C ALA A 191 -35.12 -0.25 3.64
N HIS A 192 -35.03 -1.27 2.77
CA HIS A 192 -36.17 -2.11 2.45
C HIS A 192 -36.59 -3.04 3.62
N LEU A 193 -35.62 -3.58 4.37
CA LEU A 193 -35.91 -4.36 5.57
C LEU A 193 -36.54 -3.51 6.67
N ASP A 194 -36.12 -2.24 6.82
CA ASP A 194 -36.74 -1.29 7.74
C ASP A 194 -38.20 -1.04 7.36
N GLU A 195 -38.50 -0.77 6.08
CA GLU A 195 -39.88 -0.61 5.59
C GLU A 195 -40.76 -1.83 5.91
N MET A 196 -40.27 -3.05 5.65
CA MET A 196 -40.99 -4.28 5.99
C MET A 196 -41.18 -4.46 7.50
N THR A 197 -40.20 -4.04 8.31
CA THR A 197 -40.25 -4.13 9.77
C THR A 197 -41.32 -3.17 10.31
N GLN A 198 -41.39 -1.94 9.79
CA GLN A 198 -42.47 -1.00 10.10
C GLN A 198 -43.85 -1.51 9.66
N GLN A 199 -43.95 -2.14 8.48
CA GLN A 199 -45.19 -2.78 8.03
C GLN A 199 -45.61 -3.93 8.97
N ASN A 200 -44.68 -4.75 9.43
CA ASN A 200 -44.97 -5.82 10.40
C ASN A 200 -45.45 -5.28 11.74
N ALA A 201 -44.88 -4.18 12.22
CA ALA A 201 -45.34 -3.50 13.43
C ALA A 201 -46.80 -3.03 13.27
N ALA A 202 -47.10 -2.33 12.17
CA ALA A 202 -48.46 -1.86 11.87
C ALA A 202 -49.46 -3.03 11.72
N LEU A 203 -49.05 -4.12 11.07
CA LEU A 203 -49.88 -5.32 10.90
C LEU A 203 -50.14 -6.02 12.23
N SER A 204 -49.15 -6.03 13.14
CA SER A 204 -49.28 -6.59 14.48
C SER A 204 -50.29 -5.78 15.32
N GLU A 205 -50.21 -4.45 15.29
CA GLU A 205 -51.18 -3.56 15.94
C GLU A 205 -52.59 -3.76 15.39
N GLN A 206 -52.75 -3.79 14.07
CA GLN A 206 -54.05 -4.02 13.42
C GLN A 206 -54.62 -5.40 13.80
N SER A 207 -53.78 -6.42 13.89
CA SER A 207 -54.17 -7.76 14.32
C SER A 207 -54.58 -7.80 15.79
N ALA A 208 -53.86 -7.09 16.67
CA ALA A 208 -54.22 -6.94 18.08
C ALA A 208 -55.57 -6.25 18.24
N ALA A 209 -55.81 -5.16 17.52
CA ALA A 209 -57.08 -4.45 17.51
C ALA A 209 -58.24 -5.33 17.01
N SER A 210 -58.00 -6.12 15.95
CA SER A 210 -58.99 -7.07 15.41
C SER A 210 -59.31 -8.18 16.40
N ALA A 211 -58.30 -8.74 17.07
CA ALA A 211 -58.48 -9.75 18.11
C ALA A 211 -59.24 -9.21 19.33
N ALA A 212 -58.96 -7.97 19.76
CA ALA A 212 -59.68 -7.30 20.83
C ALA A 212 -61.16 -7.07 20.46
N SER A 213 -61.43 -6.62 19.23
CA SER A 213 -62.81 -6.48 18.72
C SER A 213 -63.55 -7.81 18.68
N LEU A 214 -62.90 -8.88 18.23
CA LEU A 214 -63.48 -10.22 18.20
C LEU A 214 -63.76 -10.76 19.60
N SER A 215 -62.82 -10.58 20.55
CA SER A 215 -63.01 -10.95 21.95
C SER A 215 -64.20 -10.24 22.58
N SER A 216 -64.35 -8.93 22.32
CA SER A 216 -65.51 -8.14 22.77
C SER A 216 -66.83 -8.69 22.21
N ARG A 217 -66.88 -9.02 20.91
CA ARG A 217 -68.06 -9.63 20.27
C ARG A 217 -68.40 -11.01 20.83
N ILE A 218 -67.40 -11.83 21.14
CA ILE A 218 -67.60 -13.14 21.78
C ILE A 218 -68.17 -12.96 23.19
N GLY A 219 -67.67 -11.99 23.96
CA GLY A 219 -68.24 -11.62 25.27
C GLY A 219 -69.72 -11.25 25.18
N GLN A 220 -70.06 -10.35 24.24
CA GLN A 220 -71.46 -9.96 23.98
C GLN A 220 -72.36 -11.15 23.59
N LEU A 221 -71.84 -12.08 22.77
CA LEU A 221 -72.56 -13.30 22.40
C LEU A 221 -72.77 -14.23 23.60
N ASN A 222 -71.77 -14.40 24.46
CA ASN A 222 -71.91 -15.21 25.68
C ASN A 222 -72.94 -14.60 26.63
N ASP A 223 -72.96 -13.28 26.79
CA ASP A 223 -73.96 -12.58 27.61
C ASP A 223 -75.39 -12.78 27.06
N LEU A 224 -75.55 -12.70 25.74
CA LEU A 224 -76.83 -12.96 25.06
C LEU A 224 -77.30 -14.41 25.28
N VAL A 225 -76.39 -15.39 25.20
CA VAL A 225 -76.72 -16.81 25.44
C VAL A 225 -77.04 -17.07 26.91
N ALA A 226 -76.32 -16.45 27.86
CA ALA A 226 -76.58 -16.60 29.29
C ALA A 226 -77.96 -16.04 29.70
N ALA A 227 -78.48 -15.06 28.96
CA ALA A 227 -79.83 -14.53 29.17
C ALA A 227 -80.95 -15.50 28.73
N PHE A 228 -80.65 -16.51 27.90
CA PHE A 228 -81.61 -17.54 27.52
C PHE A 228 -81.82 -18.53 28.68
N LYS A 229 -82.95 -18.40 29.39
CA LYS A 229 -83.39 -19.41 30.37
C LYS A 229 -83.90 -20.66 29.65
N THR A 230 -83.09 -21.72 29.62
CA THR A 230 -83.56 -23.08 29.30
C THR A 230 -84.27 -23.65 30.53
N ALA A 231 -85.48 -24.19 30.37
CA ALA A 231 -86.30 -24.72 31.47
C ALA A 231 -85.52 -25.75 32.32
N PRO A 232 -85.75 -25.82 33.65
CA PRO A 232 -85.13 -26.84 34.47
C PRO A 232 -85.64 -28.23 34.07
N GLU A 233 -84.74 -29.22 33.98
CA GLU A 233 -85.08 -30.64 34.06
C GLU A 233 -85.73 -30.88 35.44
N GLY A 234 -87.03 -30.64 35.55
CA GLY A 234 -87.71 -30.68 36.83
C GLY A 234 -89.05 -29.95 36.86
N ALA A 235 -89.93 -30.19 35.90
CA ALA A 235 -91.33 -29.78 36.01
C ALA A 235 -92.27 -30.59 35.10
N GLN A 236 -92.43 -31.88 35.39
CA GLN A 236 -93.72 -32.53 35.12
C GLN A 236 -94.43 -32.71 36.46
N ALA A 237 -95.26 -31.71 36.74
CA ALA A 237 -96.15 -31.66 37.88
C ALA A 237 -97.25 -32.72 37.77
N ALA A 238 -97.54 -33.29 38.94
CA ALA A 238 -98.64 -34.17 39.24
C ALA A 238 -100.00 -33.73 38.64
N ARG A 239 -100.74 -34.71 38.12
CA ARG A 239 -102.21 -34.71 38.10
C ARG A 239 -102.70 -35.98 38.79
N ALA A 240 -103.12 -35.83 40.05
CA ALA A 240 -104.03 -36.75 40.75
C ALA A 240 -105.46 -36.27 40.48
N TYR A 241 -106.41 -37.12 40.06
CA TYR A 241 -107.37 -37.93 40.86
C TYR A 241 -108.45 -38.47 39.86
N PRO A 242 -109.47 -39.30 40.20
CA PRO A 242 -109.72 -40.23 41.32
C PRO A 242 -109.87 -41.71 40.88
N GLN A 243 -110.06 -42.58 41.87
CA GLN A 243 -110.40 -44.00 41.74
C GLN A 243 -111.87 -44.28 41.33
N HIS A 244 -112.08 -45.39 40.63
CA HIS A 244 -113.28 -46.22 40.74
C HIS A 244 -112.87 -47.70 40.64
N GLY A 245 -113.18 -48.47 41.68
CA GLY A 245 -112.90 -49.89 41.75
C GLY A 245 -113.98 -50.75 41.10
N THR A 246 -113.59 -51.96 40.71
CA THR A 246 -114.46 -53.15 40.70
C THR A 246 -113.61 -54.39 40.83
N GLN A 247 -113.88 -55.17 41.88
CA GLN A 247 -113.44 -56.55 42.07
C GLN A 247 -114.04 -57.47 40.99
N ARG A 248 -113.30 -58.48 40.52
CA ARG A 248 -113.63 -59.92 40.71
C ARG A 248 -112.73 -60.87 39.90
N ARG A 249 -112.02 -61.72 40.67
CA ARG A 249 -111.80 -63.18 40.58
C ARG A 249 -112.04 -63.98 39.27
N ALA A 250 -111.10 -64.93 39.11
CA ALA A 250 -111.21 -66.34 38.69
C ALA A 250 -111.04 -66.68 37.20
N ALA A 251 -109.98 -67.40 36.86
CA ALA A 251 -109.92 -68.87 36.84
C ALA A 251 -108.47 -69.33 37.10
#